data_AF-A0A9P0M3H2-F1
#
_entry.id   AF-A0A9P0M3H2-F1
#
_cell.length_a   1.000
_cell.length_b   1.000
_cell.length_c   1.000
_cell.angle_alpha   90.00
_cell.angle_beta   90.00
_cell.angle_gamma   90.00
#
_symmetry.space_group_name_H-M   'P 1'
#
loop_
_entity.id
_entity.type
_entity.pdbx_description
1 polymer ?
#
loop_
_entity_poly.entity_id
_entity_poly.type
_entity_poly.pdbx_seq_one_letter_code
_entity_poly.pdbx_strand_id
1 'polypeptide(L)' 'MVQSCYVCKINSKNPESVDISFHRLPAVPVKRLIWMSLLGIDSQTILPIGIRVCSKHFRKTTVTV' A
#
# COMPACT_ATOMS: atom_id res chain seq x y z
N MET A 1 9.21 -14.14 5.53
CA MET A 1 7.79 -13.72 5.43
C MET A 1 7.57 -13.04 4.09
N VAL A 2 6.64 -13.53 3.27
CA VAL A 2 6.27 -12.88 1.99
C VAL A 2 5.39 -11.67 2.30
N GLN A 3 5.75 -10.49 1.79
CA GLN A 3 4.88 -9.32 1.85
C GLN A 3 4.12 -9.22 0.54
N SER A 4 2.83 -8.90 0.62
CA SER A 4 1.98 -8.75 -0.56
C SER A 4 1.19 -7.45 -0.48
N CYS A 5 1.04 -6.80 -1.63
CA CYS A 5 0.21 -5.63 -1.75
C CYS A 5 -1.26 -6.05 -1.78
N TYR A 6 -2.07 -5.45 -0.93
CA TYR A 6 -3.50 -5.74 -0.90
C TYR A 6 -4.21 -5.35 -2.21
N VAL A 7 -3.77 -4.28 -2.86
CA VAL A 7 -4.42 -3.67 -4.04
C VAL A 7 -4.02 -4.39 -5.33
N CYS A 8 -2.75 -4.35 -5.71
CA CYS A 8 -2.28 -4.95 -6.97
C CYS A 8 -1.81 -6.42 -6.83
N LYS A 9 -1.95 -7.04 -5.65
CA LYS A 9 -1.59 -8.45 -5.37
C LYS A 9 -0.14 -8.84 -5.67
N ILE A 10 0.73 -7.87 -5.98
CA ILE A 10 2.18 -8.09 -6.11
C ILE A 10 2.75 -8.58 -4.78
N ASN A 11 3.65 -9.54 -4.85
CA ASN A 11 4.33 -10.11 -3.70
C ASN A 11 5.85 -9.82 -3.78
N SER A 12 6.55 -9.88 -2.65
CA SER A 12 8.01 -9.67 -2.59
C SER A 12 8.84 -10.78 -3.24
N LYS A 13 8.21 -11.85 -3.71
CA LYS A 13 8.87 -12.96 -4.41
C LYS A 13 8.85 -12.77 -5.92
N ASN A 14 8.03 -11.85 -6.45
CA ASN A 14 7.98 -11.57 -7.87
C ASN A 14 9.23 -10.81 -8.30
N PRO A 15 9.81 -11.12 -9.47
CA PRO A 15 10.96 -10.38 -10.01
C PRO A 15 10.61 -8.90 -10.27
N GLU A 16 9.34 -8.57 -10.49
CA GLU A 16 8.87 -7.19 -10.64
C GLU A 16 8.81 -6.39 -9.32
N SER A 17 9.10 -7.03 -8.19
CA SER A 17 9.07 -6.42 -6.85
C SER A 17 10.43 -5.97 -6.33
N VAL A 18 11.48 -6.08 -7.15
CA VAL A 18 12.87 -5.79 -6.77
C VAL A 18 13.08 -4.35 -6.27
N ASP A 19 12.30 -3.37 -6.75
CA ASP A 19 12.36 -1.96 -6.28
C ASP A 19 11.09 -1.54 -5.49
N ILE A 20 10.34 -2.50 -4.96
CA ILE A 20 9.05 -2.23 -4.31
C ILE A 20 9.17 -2.35 -2.79
N SER A 21 8.86 -1.25 -2.10
CA SER A 21 8.70 -1.25 -0.64
C SER A 21 7.23 -1.47 -0.26
N PHE A 22 6.98 -2.21 0.81
CA PHE A 22 5.63 -2.50 1.30
C PHE A 22 5.34 -1.76 2.61
N HIS A 23 4.47 -0.77 2.52
CA HIS A 23 4.07 0.10 3.61
C HIS A 23 2.81 -0.41 4.30
N ARG A 24 2.78 -0.35 5.63
CA ARG A 24 1.56 -0.62 6.40
C ARG A 24 0.62 0.59 6.31
N LEU A 25 -0.68 0.34 6.45
CA LEU A 25 -1.63 1.44 6.63
C LEU A 25 -1.29 2.25 7.89
N PRO A 26 -1.55 3.56 7.88
CA PRO A 26 -1.37 4.39 9.06
C PRO A 26 -2.30 3.95 10.19
N ALA A 27 -1.81 4.00 11.42
CA ALA A 27 -2.60 3.70 12.62
C ALA A 27 -3.71 4.74 12.87
N VAL A 28 -3.51 5.98 12.40
CA VAL A 28 -4.46 7.07 12.55
C VAL A 28 -5.67 6.81 11.63
N PRO A 29 -6.90 6.74 12.17
CA PRO A 29 -8.09 6.35 11.40
C PRO A 29 -8.39 7.31 10.25
N VAL A 30 -8.23 8.61 10.47
CA VAL A 30 -8.46 9.63 9.42
C VAL A 30 -7.51 9.44 8.24
N LYS A 31 -6.21 9.27 8.49
CA LYS A 31 -5.23 9.00 7.42
C LYS A 31 -5.49 7.67 6.73
N ARG A 32 -5.95 6.67 7.49
CA ARG A 32 -6.31 5.36 6.96
C ARG A 32 -7.49 5.43 5.99
N LEU A 33 -8.53 6.19 6.33
CA LEU A 33 -9.67 6.44 5.45
C LEU A 33 -9.23 7.14 4.17
N ILE A 34 -8.38 8.17 4.27
CA ILE A 34 -7.82 8.86 3.08
C ILE A 34 -7.06 7.87 2.20
N TRP A 35 -6.20 7.03 2.78
CA TRP A 35 -5.49 5.99 2.03
C TRP A 35 -6.45 5.03 1.35
N MET A 36 -7.49 4.55 2.06
CA MET A 36 -8.50 3.67 1.49
C MET A 36 -9.20 4.33 0.30
N SER A 37 -9.67 5.57 0.45
CA SER A 37 -10.31 6.33 -0.63
C SER A 37 -9.39 6.50 -1.84
N LEU A 38 -8.11 6.87 -1.64
CA LEU A 38 -7.15 7.05 -2.73
C LEU A 38 -6.79 5.74 -3.44
N LEU A 39 -6.84 4.62 -2.71
CA LEU A 39 -6.58 3.29 -3.25
C LEU A 39 -7.84 2.65 -3.87
N GLY A 40 -8.99 3.33 -3.84
CA GLY A 40 -10.27 2.78 -4.29
C GLY A 40 -10.78 1.63 -3.42
N ILE A 41 -10.33 1.54 -2.17
CA ILE A 41 -10.80 0.56 -1.20
C ILE A 41 -12.06 1.13 -0.55
N ASP A 42 -13.14 0.36 -0.60
CA ASP A 42 -14.38 0.77 0.03
C ASP A 42 -14.23 0.93 1.55
N SER A 43 -14.76 2.03 2.10
CA SER A 43 -14.65 2.36 3.52
C SER A 43 -15.34 1.35 4.45
N GLN A 44 -16.30 0.58 3.95
CA GLN A 44 -16.99 -0.49 4.68
C GLN A 44 -16.24 -1.82 4.59
N THR A 45 -15.19 -1.92 3.78
CA THR A 45 -14.37 -3.13 3.68
C THR A 45 -13.61 -3.35 4.98
N ILE A 46 -13.89 -4.48 5.64
CA ILE A 46 -13.12 -4.94 6.79
C ILE A 46 -11.74 -5.37 6.30
N LEU A 47 -10.75 -4.52 6.52
CA LEU A 47 -9.38 -4.80 6.12
C LEU A 47 -8.72 -5.75 7.13
N PRO A 48 -8.09 -6.86 6.67
CA PRO A 48 -7.38 -7.76 7.56
C PRO A 48 -6.23 -7.06 8.29
N ILE A 49 -5.86 -7.61 9.44
CA ILE A 49 -4.76 -7.10 10.24
C ILE A 49 -3.45 -7.29 9.47
N GLY A 50 -2.62 -6.25 9.42
CA GLY A 50 -1.30 -6.33 8.82
C GLY A 50 -1.25 -6.17 7.30
N ILE A 51 -2.31 -5.67 6.66
CA ILE A 51 -2.27 -5.39 5.22
C ILE A 51 -1.17 -4.40 4.87
N ARG A 52 -0.62 -4.59 3.67
CA ARG A 52 0.42 -3.72 3.13
C ARG A 52 0.04 -3.20 1.75
N VAL A 53 0.57 -2.05 1.43
CA VAL A 53 0.41 -1.36 0.15
C VAL A 53 1.80 -1.14 -0.42
N CYS A 54 1.99 -1.41 -1.71
CA CYS A 54 3.29 -1.26 -2.34
C CYS A 54 3.60 0.21 -2.67
N SER A 55 4.90 0.53 -2.76
CA SER A 55 5.40 1.86 -3.09
C SER A 55 4.93 2.39 -4.44
N LYS A 56 4.51 1.52 -5.38
CA LYS A 56 3.94 1.91 -6.68
C LYS A 56 2.67 2.76 -6.57
N HIS A 57 1.92 2.65 -5.48
CA HIS A 57 0.73 3.47 -5.25
C HIS A 57 1.06 4.88 -4.73
N PHE A 58 2.31 5.14 -4.40
CA PHE A 58 2.77 6.45 -3.97
C PHE A 58 3.54 7.06 -5.14
N ARG A 59 3.13 8.26 -5.57
CA ARG A 59 3.97 9.02 -6.51
C ARG A 59 5.29 9.32 -5.80
N LYS A 60 6.42 8.87 -6.36
CA LYS A 60 7.75 9.32 -5.94
C LYS A 60 7.74 10.84 -6.14
N THR A 61 7.66 11.61 -5.06
CA THR A 61 7.82 13.06 -5.15
C THR A 61 9.30 13.31 -5.47
N THR A 62 9.64 13.27 -6.76
CA THR A 62 10.93 13.77 -7.24
C THR A 62 10.90 15.28 -7.06
N VAL A 63 11.30 15.76 -5.89
CA VAL A 63 11.73 17.14 -5.72
C VAL A 63 13.09 17.21 -6.41
N THR A 64 13.10 17.52 -7.70
CA THR A 64 14.29 18.06 -8.38
C THR A 64 14.48 19.47 -7.83
N VAL A 65 15.48 19.62 -6.96
CA VAL A 65 16.04 20.91 -6.52
C VAL A 65 17.04 21.38 -7.56
#